data_AF-A0A545AR74-F1
#
_entry.id   AF-A0A545AR74-F1
#
_cell.length_a   1.000
_cell.length_b   1.000
_cell.length_c   1.000
_cell.angle_alpha   90.00
_cell.angle_beta   90.00
_cell.angle_gamma   90.00
#
_symmetry.space_group_name_H-M   'P 1'
#
loop_
_entity.id
_entity.type
_entity.pdbx_description
1 polymer ?
#
loop_
_entity_poly.entity_id
_entity_poly.type
_entity_poly.pdbx_seq_one_letter_code
_entity_poly.pdbx_strand_id
1 'polypeptide(L)'
;MPTSDEIAVNFASLTKAAEDIQSAIGKMTSELDGLEKGVQPLLATWDGEAKAAYLARKREWDNASADLTQLLTGIKGAVLKSAEIMHAREKQNANMFGGGA
;
A
#
# COMPACT_ATOMS: atom_id res chain seq x y z
N MET A 1 8.69 19.26 17.33
CA MET A 1 9.35 18.11 16.68
C MET A 1 8.63 16.87 17.22
N PRO A 2 8.16 15.96 16.36
CA PRO A 2 7.54 14.73 16.85
C PRO A 2 8.53 13.94 17.71
N THR A 3 8.05 13.25 18.74
CA THR A 3 8.89 12.44 19.66
C THR A 3 9.13 11.03 19.09
N SER A 4 10.10 10.28 19.64
CA SER A 4 10.32 8.87 19.24
C SER A 4 9.03 8.03 19.37
N ASP A 5 8.20 8.28 20.38
CA ASP A 5 6.90 7.64 20.55
C ASP A 5 5.90 8.00 19.43
N GLU A 6 5.86 9.27 19.01
CA GLU A 6 4.99 9.72 17.91
C GLU A 6 5.40 9.08 16.58
N ILE A 7 6.70 8.88 16.34
CA ILE A 7 7.18 8.14 15.16
C ILE A 7 6.80 6.67 15.24
N ALA A 8 6.97 6.02 16.39
CA ALA A 8 6.61 4.61 16.56
C ALA A 8 5.10 4.38 16.34
N VAL A 9 4.25 5.28 16.85
CA VAL A 9 2.80 5.24 16.61
C VAL A 9 2.48 5.44 15.13
N ASN A 10 3.06 6.45 14.48
CA ASN A 10 2.85 6.68 13.05
C ASN A 10 3.33 5.49 12.20
N PHE A 11 4.45 4.86 12.57
CA PHE A 11 4.94 3.65 11.91
C PHE A 11 3.94 2.49 12.01
N ALA A 12 3.41 2.25 13.21
CA ALA A 12 2.42 1.19 13.44
C ALA A 12 1.12 1.45 12.66
N SER A 13 0.62 2.69 12.66
CA SER A 13 -0.57 3.07 11.90
C SER A 13 -0.39 2.92 10.39
N LEU A 14 0.77 3.31 9.86
CA LEU A 14 1.07 3.18 8.43
C LEU A 14 1.26 1.72 8.01
N THR A 15 1.89 0.91 8.87
CA THR A 15 2.03 -0.54 8.66
C THR A 15 0.65 -1.20 8.60
N LYS A 16 -0.22 -0.88 9.55
CA LYS A 16 -1.59 -1.41 9.57
C LYS A 16 -2.40 -0.99 8.34
N ALA A 17 -2.35 0.28 7.95
CA ALA A 17 -3.01 0.76 6.73
C ALA A 17 -2.51 0.01 5.48
N ALA A 18 -1.22 -0.32 5.42
CA ALA A 18 -0.66 -1.12 4.33
C ALA A 18 -1.20 -2.56 4.31
N GLU A 19 -1.27 -3.20 5.47
CA GLU A 19 -1.85 -4.54 5.62
C GLU A 19 -3.34 -4.57 5.26
N ASP A 20 -4.10 -3.56 5.68
CA ASP A 20 -5.52 -3.41 5.37
C ASP A 20 -5.72 -3.24 3.84
N ILE A 21 -4.91 -2.40 3.19
CA ILE A 21 -4.95 -2.21 1.73
C ILE A 21 -4.56 -3.49 1.00
N GLN A 22 -3.49 -4.19 1.40
CA GLN A 22 -3.10 -5.46 0.78
C GLN A 22 -4.20 -6.51 0.93
N SER A 23 -4.84 -6.58 2.09
CA SER A 23 -5.98 -7.48 2.33
C SER A 23 -7.18 -7.13 1.46
N ALA A 24 -7.48 -5.84 1.28
CA ALA A 24 -8.54 -5.38 0.41
C ALA A 24 -8.27 -5.74 -1.06
N ILE A 25 -7.03 -5.54 -1.53
CA ILE A 25 -6.58 -5.97 -2.87
C ILE A 25 -6.79 -7.48 -3.02
N GLY A 26 -6.28 -8.30 -2.08
CA GLY A 26 -6.37 -9.75 -2.16
C GLY A 26 -7.82 -10.29 -2.18
N LYS A 27 -8.71 -9.69 -1.37
CA LYS A 27 -10.15 -10.00 -1.41
C LYS A 27 -10.76 -9.68 -2.77
N MET A 28 -10.49 -8.49 -3.28
CA MET A 28 -11.03 -8.04 -4.56
C MET A 28 -10.49 -8.88 -5.74
N THR A 29 -9.21 -9.28 -5.72
CA THR A 29 -8.64 -10.23 -6.68
C THR A 29 -9.39 -11.55 -6.65
N SER A 30 -9.64 -12.08 -5.45
CA SER A 30 -10.31 -13.37 -5.29
C SER A 30 -11.76 -13.33 -5.77
N GLU A 31 -12.46 -12.23 -5.54
CA GLU A 31 -13.81 -11.99 -6.05
C GLU A 31 -13.83 -11.92 -7.58
N LEU A 32 -12.87 -11.23 -8.19
CA LEU A 32 -12.73 -11.17 -9.65
C LEU A 32 -12.34 -12.51 -10.26
N ASP A 33 -11.43 -13.27 -9.66
CA ASP A 33 -11.10 -14.62 -10.11
C ASP A 33 -12.31 -15.56 -10.02
N GLY A 34 -13.12 -15.41 -8.96
CA GLY A 34 -14.39 -16.11 -8.81
C GLY A 34 -15.37 -15.73 -9.92
N LEU A 35 -15.49 -14.43 -10.20
CA LEU A 35 -16.30 -13.90 -11.29
C LEU A 35 -15.81 -14.44 -12.65
N GLU A 36 -14.50 -14.41 -12.93
CA GLU A 36 -13.91 -14.93 -14.17
C GLU A 36 -14.21 -16.40 -14.38
N LYS A 37 -14.07 -17.22 -13.34
CA LYS A 37 -14.37 -18.65 -13.43
C LYS A 37 -15.85 -18.91 -13.73
N GLY A 38 -16.75 -18.11 -13.15
CA GLY A 38 -18.19 -18.21 -13.43
C GLY A 38 -18.58 -17.69 -14.80
N VAL A 39 -17.88 -16.65 -15.27
CA VAL A 39 -18.15 -15.96 -16.54
C VAL A 39 -17.51 -16.67 -17.74
N GLN A 40 -16.37 -17.35 -17.57
CA GLN A 40 -15.68 -18.11 -18.61
C GLN A 40 -16.59 -19.00 -19.47
N PRO A 41 -17.45 -19.87 -18.92
CA PRO A 41 -18.36 -20.70 -19.73
C PRO A 41 -19.47 -19.89 -20.42
N LEU A 42 -19.79 -18.69 -19.92
CA LEU A 42 -20.78 -17.77 -20.48
C LEU A 42 -20.17 -16.82 -21.53
N LEU A 43 -18.84 -16.68 -21.60
CA LEU A 43 -18.18 -15.85 -22.62
C LEU A 43 -18.44 -16.35 -24.05
N ALA A 44 -18.77 -17.62 -24.23
CA ALA A 44 -19.16 -18.18 -25.53
C ALA A 44 -20.59 -17.74 -25.95
N THR A 45 -21.42 -17.32 -25.00
CA THR A 45 -22.81 -16.89 -25.23
C THR A 45 -23.01 -15.38 -25.08
N TRP A 46 -22.05 -14.68 -24.44
CA TRP A 46 -22.06 -13.23 -24.31
C TRP A 46 -21.65 -12.54 -25.62
N ASP A 47 -22.43 -11.52 -25.99
CA ASP A 47 -22.17 -10.69 -27.15
C ASP A 47 -20.89 -9.85 -26.98
N GLY A 48 -20.32 -9.35 -28.08
CA GLY A 48 -19.01 -8.68 -28.09
C GLY A 48 -18.89 -7.48 -27.13
N GLU A 49 -19.99 -6.78 -26.86
CA GLU A 49 -20.07 -5.63 -25.96
C GLU A 49 -19.89 -6.00 -24.47
N ALA A 50 -20.49 -7.11 -24.03
CA ALA A 50 -20.37 -7.57 -22.64
C ALA A 50 -18.93 -7.99 -22.32
N LYS A 51 -18.26 -8.63 -23.27
CA LYS A 51 -16.83 -8.97 -23.17
C LYS A 51 -15.96 -7.71 -23.11
N ALA A 52 -16.28 -6.68 -23.90
CA ALA A 52 -15.55 -5.41 -23.86
C ALA A 52 -15.71 -4.69 -22.51
N ALA A 53 -16.93 -4.63 -21.98
CA ALA A 53 -17.20 -4.02 -20.67
C ALA A 53 -16.48 -4.75 -19.53
N TYR A 54 -16.46 -6.09 -19.56
CA TYR A 54 -15.71 -6.91 -18.63
C TYR A 54 -14.20 -6.58 -18.65
N LEU A 55 -13.59 -6.60 -19.84
CA LEU A 55 -12.16 -6.32 -20.00
C LEU A 55 -11.79 -4.88 -19.57
N ALA A 56 -12.67 -3.92 -19.79
CA ALA A 56 -12.47 -2.54 -19.33
C ALA A 56 -12.43 -2.46 -17.79
N ARG A 57 -13.40 -3.08 -17.12
CA ARG A 57 -13.44 -3.17 -15.65
C ARG A 57 -12.22 -3.90 -15.09
N LYS A 58 -11.82 -5.00 -15.72
CA LYS A 58 -10.60 -5.73 -15.33
C LYS A 58 -9.36 -4.85 -15.41
N ARG A 59 -9.21 -4.08 -16.50
CA ARG A 59 -8.05 -3.20 -16.68
C ARG A 59 -8.02 -2.04 -15.68
N GLU A 60 -9.15 -1.39 -15.41
CA GLU A 60 -9.24 -0.38 -14.35
C GLU A 60 -8.81 -0.95 -13.00
N TRP A 61 -9.21 -2.19 -12.73
CA TRP A 61 -8.89 -2.88 -11.50
C TRP A 61 -7.40 -3.24 -11.37
N ASP A 62 -6.79 -3.77 -12.44
CA ASP A 62 -5.36 -4.07 -12.49
C ASP A 62 -4.54 -2.78 -12.23
N ASN A 63 -4.97 -1.66 -12.81
CA ASN A 63 -4.33 -0.36 -12.62
C ASN A 63 -4.44 0.14 -11.16
N ALA A 64 -5.64 0.11 -10.58
CA ALA A 64 -5.85 0.55 -9.20
C ALA A 64 -5.02 -0.28 -8.20
N SER A 65 -4.87 -1.58 -8.44
CA SER A 65 -4.04 -2.45 -7.61
C SER A 65 -2.55 -2.11 -7.71
N ALA A 66 -2.08 -1.78 -8.92
CA ALA A 66 -0.70 -1.32 -9.14
C ALA A 66 -0.43 0.01 -8.43
N ASP A 67 -1.34 0.98 -8.56
CA ASP A 67 -1.23 2.30 -7.94
C ASP A 67 -1.17 2.20 -6.40
N LEU A 68 -2.03 1.36 -5.82
CA LEU A 68 -2.03 1.12 -4.36
C LEU A 68 -0.71 0.47 -3.92
N THR A 69 -0.21 -0.51 -4.66
CA THR A 69 1.08 -1.16 -4.35
C THR A 69 2.23 -0.15 -4.41
N GLN A 70 2.23 0.72 -5.40
CA GLN A 70 3.23 1.78 -5.54
C GLN A 70 3.14 2.80 -4.40
N LEU A 71 1.93 3.21 -4.02
CA LEU A 71 1.68 4.12 -2.90
C LEU A 71 2.22 3.52 -1.59
N LEU A 72 1.91 2.25 -1.30
CA LEU A 72 2.39 1.57 -0.09
C LEU A 72 3.92 1.48 -0.04
N THR A 73 4.53 1.19 -1.19
CA THR A 73 6.00 1.14 -1.30
C THR A 73 6.62 2.52 -1.05
N GLY A 74 6.00 3.58 -1.58
CA GLY A 74 6.41 4.96 -1.36
C GLY A 74 6.30 5.38 0.10
N ILE A 75 5.17 5.06 0.74
CA ILE A 75 4.95 5.34 2.17
C ILE A 75 6.01 4.63 3.01
N LYS A 76 6.25 3.33 2.78
CA LYS A 76 7.28 2.57 3.51
C LYS A 76 8.66 3.23 3.39
N GLY A 77 9.05 3.65 2.18
CA GLY A 77 10.31 4.33 1.95
C GLY A 77 10.41 5.68 2.68
N ALA A 78 9.36 6.49 2.63
CA ALA A 78 9.31 7.79 3.31
C ALA A 78 9.44 7.65 4.83
N VAL A 79 8.79 6.63 5.40
CA VAL A 79 8.81 6.35 6.84
C VAL A 79 10.20 5.89 7.30
N LEU A 80 10.83 4.94 6.59
CA LEU A 80 12.19 4.48 6.91
C LEU A 80 13.19 5.64 6.88
N LYS A 81 13.10 6.49 5.86
CA LYS A 81 13.93 7.70 5.75
C LYS A 81 13.69 8.67 6.91
N SER A 82 12.45 8.82 7.38
CA SER A 82 12.13 9.66 8.54
C SER A 82 12.78 9.14 9.82
N ALA A 83 12.72 7.82 10.05
CA ALA A 83 13.36 7.17 11.19
C ALA A 83 14.88 7.33 11.19
N GLU A 84 15.53 7.17 10.03
CA GLU A 84 16.98 7.40 9.88
C GLU A 84 17.39 8.84 10.20
N ILE A 85 16.65 9.82 9.68
CA ILE A 85 16.92 11.24 9.95
C ILE A 85 16.77 11.54 11.45
N MET A 86 15.77 10.96 12.11
CA MET A 86 15.58 11.17 13.55
C MET A 86 16.71 10.56 14.37
N HIS A 87 17.10 9.30 14.13
CA HIS A 87 18.23 8.69 14.83
C HIS A 87 19.54 9.47 14.64
N ALA A 88 19.78 9.97 13.43
CA ALA A 88 20.92 10.83 13.16
C ALA A 88 20.86 12.13 13.98
N ARG A 89 19.69 12.77 14.06
CA ARG A 89 19.48 14.00 14.84
C ARG A 89 19.56 13.78 16.35
N GLU A 90 18.99 12.69 16.87
CA GLU A 90 19.08 12.32 18.29
C GLU A 90 20.53 12.10 18.69
N LYS A 91 21.31 11.35 17.89
CA LYS A 91 22.74 11.13 18.12
C LYS A 91 23.54 12.44 18.08
N GLN A 92 23.21 13.33 17.15
CA GLN A 92 23.87 14.61 17.03
C GLN A 92 23.55 15.54 18.21
N ASN A 93 22.30 15.58 18.66
CA ASN A 93 21.90 16.32 19.86
C ASN A 93 22.55 15.73 21.12
N ALA A 94 22.53 14.41 21.30
CA ALA A 94 23.15 13.75 22.45
C ALA A 94 24.65 14.08 22.56
N ASN A 95 25.38 14.09 21.43
CA ASN A 95 26.79 14.50 21.40
C ASN A 95 26.99 15.98 21.77
N MET A 96 26.05 16.85 21.40
CA MET A 96 26.12 18.29 21.68
C MET A 96 25.83 18.63 23.15
N PHE A 97 24.94 17.86 23.81
CA PHE A 97 24.64 18.02 25.24
C PHE A 97 25.60 17.25 26.16
N GLY A 98 26.24 16.18 25.68
CA GLY A 98 27.21 15.40 26.46
C GLY A 98 28.64 15.99 26.53
N GLY A 99 28.99 16.93 25.65
CA GLY A 99 30.31 17.59 25.61
C GLY A 99 30.39 18.94 26.32
N GLY A 100 29.32 19.37 27.01
CA GLY A 100 29.18 20.69 27.62
C GLY A 100 29.23 20.73 29.15
N ALA A 101 29.85 19.74 29.80
CA ALA A 101 30.08 19.69 31.25
C ALA A 101 31.56 19.56 31.57
#